data_AF-A0A1Y5HX71-F1
#
_entry.id   AF-A0A1Y5HX71-F1
#
_cell.length_a   1.000
_cell.length_b   1.000
_cell.length_c   1.000
_cell.angle_alpha   90.00
_cell.angle_beta   90.00
_cell.angle_gamma   90.00
#
_symmetry.space_group_name_H-M   'P 1'
#
loop_
_entity.id
_entity.type
_entity.pdbx_description
1 polymer ?
#
loop_
_entity_poly.entity_id
_entity_poly.type
_entity_poly.pdbx_seq_one_letter_code
_entity_poly.pdbx_strand_id
1 'polypeptide(L)'
;MGGSCTDAHFGVLFSGGLDCTVLCTLLHKHLRTCETIELFNVCFNEGRSPDRQAALSAFRELKLVCVGRNWRLIEVNVSGAELSSMKQYIESLIRPSKSSMDFNIAAALWFAARGIGMVDLGTELVPFYSKIRVLVSGQGADELFAGYSRHRTVFLSFGQEALSECLRNDFLRIWRRNLSRDDRIFSDHGREVRFPYLDEEVVQVILRSPLDKIADLSLEKGVGDKKCLRELALHLGLPGTGTKVKRAIQFGSRIRRFETQYG
;
A
#
# COMPACT_ATOMS: atom_id res chain seq x y z
N MET A 1 3.25 31.71 4.60
CA MET A 1 3.78 30.42 5.08
C MET A 1 4.87 29.99 4.13
N GLY A 2 6.14 30.27 4.46
CA GLY A 2 7.29 29.88 3.64
C GLY A 2 7.82 28.52 4.11
N GLY A 3 7.35 27.45 3.49
CA GLY A 3 8.02 26.14 3.59
C GLY A 3 9.27 26.15 2.72
N SER A 4 10.33 25.50 3.18
CA SER A 4 11.51 25.26 2.34
C SER A 4 11.08 24.39 1.14
N CYS A 5 11.68 24.58 -0.05
CA CYS A 5 11.34 23.76 -1.24
C CYS A 5 11.47 22.24 -0.94
N THR A 6 12.29 21.88 0.05
CA THR A 6 12.60 20.51 0.45
C THR A 6 11.63 19.89 1.45
N ASP A 7 10.69 20.65 1.99
CA ASP A 7 9.75 20.14 3.00
C ASP A 7 8.87 19.02 2.43
N ALA A 8 8.66 17.97 3.23
CA ALA A 8 7.75 16.90 2.87
C ALA A 8 6.32 17.28 3.24
N HIS A 9 5.42 17.28 2.26
CA HIS A 9 3.99 17.50 2.48
C HIS A 9 3.18 16.21 2.37
N PHE A 10 3.67 15.25 1.57
CA PHE A 10 3.00 14.00 1.27
C PHE A 10 3.83 12.80 1.67
N GLY A 11 3.14 11.77 2.13
CA GLY A 11 3.71 10.46 2.41
C GLY A 11 2.98 9.38 1.65
N VAL A 12 3.64 8.27 1.38
CA VAL A 12 3.03 7.10 0.74
C VAL A 12 3.17 5.90 1.66
N LEU A 13 2.06 5.18 1.87
CA LEU A 13 2.09 3.86 2.49
C LEU A 13 2.71 2.88 1.49
N PHE A 14 3.96 2.49 1.73
CA PHE A 14 4.84 1.94 0.71
C PHE A 14 5.28 0.51 1.02
N SER A 15 4.56 -0.48 0.49
CA SER A 15 4.94 -1.89 0.56
C SER A 15 5.95 -2.32 -0.53
N GLY A 16 6.21 -1.46 -1.51
CA GLY A 16 6.99 -1.79 -2.72
C GLY A 16 6.26 -2.68 -3.73
N GLY A 17 4.95 -2.86 -3.54
CA GLY A 17 4.07 -3.47 -4.53
C GLY A 17 3.75 -2.53 -5.70
N LEU A 18 3.06 -3.07 -6.71
CA LEU A 18 2.65 -2.36 -7.91
C LEU A 18 1.93 -1.04 -7.60
N ASP A 19 0.88 -1.12 -6.78
CA ASP A 19 -0.07 -0.03 -6.57
C ASP A 19 0.60 1.22 -6.00
N CYS A 20 1.33 1.08 -4.88
CA CYS A 20 1.99 2.21 -4.23
C CYS A 20 3.15 2.77 -5.04
N THR A 21 3.87 1.94 -5.81
CA THR A 21 5.01 2.39 -6.62
C THR A 21 4.56 3.18 -7.85
N VAL A 22 3.44 2.80 -8.48
CA VAL A 22 2.78 3.61 -9.52
C VAL A 22 2.37 4.96 -8.95
N LEU A 23 1.73 5.00 -7.77
CA LEU A 23 1.36 6.26 -7.12
C LEU A 23 2.57 7.14 -6.81
N CYS A 24 3.69 6.58 -6.35
CA CYS A 24 4.94 7.32 -6.17
C CYS A 24 5.37 8.00 -7.48
N THR A 25 5.38 7.27 -8.59
CA THR A 25 5.80 7.83 -9.88
C THR A 25 4.85 8.92 -10.38
N LEU A 26 3.55 8.77 -10.15
CA LEU A 26 2.56 9.81 -10.45
C LEU A 26 2.77 11.05 -9.57
N LEU A 27 3.02 10.89 -8.27
CA LEU A 27 3.35 12.02 -7.38
C LEU A 27 4.63 12.73 -7.84
N HIS A 28 5.65 11.99 -8.28
CA HIS A 28 6.87 12.60 -8.81
C HIS A 28 6.58 13.50 -10.03
N LYS A 29 5.69 13.08 -10.92
CA LYS A 29 5.32 13.84 -12.14
C LYS A 29 4.51 15.12 -11.85
N HIS A 30 3.76 15.16 -10.75
CA HIS A 30 2.82 16.25 -10.46
C HIS A 30 3.27 17.20 -9.35
N LEU A 31 4.20 16.78 -8.48
CA LEU A 31 4.76 17.63 -7.44
C LEU A 31 6.07 18.28 -7.92
N ARG A 32 6.43 19.46 -7.37
CA ARG A 32 7.74 20.09 -7.65
C ARG A 32 8.87 19.15 -7.25
N THR A 33 9.87 18.94 -8.10
CA THR A 33 10.93 17.92 -7.90
C THR A 33 11.75 18.12 -6.62
N CYS A 34 11.89 19.35 -6.15
CA CYS A 34 12.58 19.68 -4.89
C CYS A 34 11.86 19.14 -3.65
N GLU A 35 10.54 18.90 -3.71
CA GLU A 35 9.75 18.45 -2.57
C GLU A 35 10.10 17.01 -2.21
N THR A 36 10.32 16.75 -0.92
CA THR A 36 10.59 15.41 -0.42
C THR A 36 9.30 14.60 -0.37
N ILE A 37 9.34 13.34 -0.84
CA ILE A 37 8.25 12.38 -0.63
C ILE A 37 8.71 11.31 0.35
N GLU A 38 7.94 11.15 1.43
CA GLU A 38 8.22 10.16 2.47
C GLU A 38 7.51 8.84 2.18
N LEU A 39 8.22 7.72 2.31
CA LEU A 39 7.71 6.38 2.02
C LEU A 39 7.71 5.56 3.31
N PHE A 40 6.55 5.17 3.81
CA PHE A 40 6.41 4.44 5.08
C PHE A 40 6.31 2.94 4.78
N ASN A 41 7.35 2.18 5.15
CA ASN A 41 7.34 0.73 5.04
C ASN A 41 7.40 0.09 6.43
N VAL A 42 6.43 -0.76 6.74
CA VAL A 42 6.29 -1.44 8.04
C VAL A 42 6.78 -2.88 8.01
N CYS A 43 7.48 -3.30 9.06
CA CYS A 43 8.02 -4.64 9.22
C CYS A 43 7.93 -5.09 10.68
N PHE A 44 7.38 -6.29 10.92
CA PHE A 44 7.24 -6.85 12.27
C PHE A 44 8.35 -7.84 12.63
N ASN A 45 9.34 -8.03 11.76
CA ASN A 45 10.36 -9.07 11.92
C ASN A 45 11.77 -8.51 11.72
N GLU A 46 12.15 -7.54 12.56
CA GLU A 46 13.50 -6.97 12.63
C GLU A 46 14.04 -6.50 11.26
N GLY A 47 13.23 -5.76 10.50
CA GLY A 47 13.61 -5.31 9.16
C GLY A 47 13.67 -6.41 8.10
N ARG A 48 13.22 -7.63 8.39
CA ARG A 48 13.22 -8.76 7.45
C ARG A 48 11.80 -9.22 7.15
N SER A 49 11.19 -8.62 6.14
CA SER A 49 9.90 -9.06 5.60
C SER A 49 9.90 -9.02 4.07
N PRO A 50 9.05 -9.82 3.40
CA PRO A 50 8.85 -9.70 1.96
C PRO A 50 8.52 -8.28 1.50
N ASP A 51 7.69 -7.55 2.25
CA ASP A 51 7.34 -6.17 1.93
C ASP A 51 8.54 -5.23 2.09
N ARG A 52 9.42 -5.44 3.08
CA ARG A 52 10.66 -4.66 3.19
C ARG A 52 11.56 -4.88 1.97
N GLN A 53 11.74 -6.13 1.56
CA GLN A 53 12.56 -6.45 0.38
C GLN A 53 11.96 -5.85 -0.90
N ALA A 54 10.64 -5.97 -1.07
CA ALA A 54 9.92 -5.38 -2.20
C ALA A 54 10.03 -3.85 -2.20
N ALA A 55 9.90 -3.21 -1.03
CA ALA A 55 10.06 -1.77 -0.84
C ALA A 55 11.48 -1.30 -1.18
N LEU A 56 12.52 -1.97 -0.68
CA LEU A 56 13.91 -1.63 -1.01
C LEU A 56 14.19 -1.77 -2.52
N SER A 57 13.67 -2.82 -3.15
CA SER A 57 13.77 -3.01 -4.61
C SER A 57 13.04 -1.90 -5.38
N ALA A 58 11.78 -1.62 -5.03
CA ALA A 58 10.99 -0.57 -5.67
C ALA A 58 11.58 0.82 -5.42
N PHE A 59 12.16 1.06 -4.25
CA PHE A 59 12.82 2.31 -3.91
C PHE A 59 14.06 2.57 -4.78
N ARG A 60 14.87 1.53 -5.04
CA ARG A 60 16.00 1.63 -5.97
C ARG A 60 15.52 1.93 -7.39
N GLU A 61 14.48 1.24 -7.84
CA GLU A 61 13.88 1.48 -9.16
C GLU A 61 13.31 2.91 -9.28
N LEU A 62 12.59 3.39 -8.26
CA LEU A 62 12.08 4.76 -8.21
C LEU A 62 13.20 5.81 -8.29
N LYS A 63 14.34 5.59 -7.63
CA LYS A 63 15.48 6.51 -7.72
C LYS A 63 16.07 6.59 -9.13
N LEU A 64 16.04 5.50 -9.89
CA LEU A 64 16.51 5.45 -11.28
C LEU A 64 15.52 6.12 -12.23
N VAL A 65 14.22 5.90 -12.03
CA VAL A 65 13.15 6.37 -12.94
C VAL A 65 12.76 7.82 -12.66
N CYS A 66 12.64 8.19 -11.39
CA CYS A 66 12.19 9.52 -10.95
C CYS A 66 13.38 10.40 -10.56
N VAL A 67 14.19 10.75 -11.57
CA VAL A 67 15.44 11.50 -11.39
C VAL A 67 15.19 12.88 -10.77
N GLY A 68 16.05 13.29 -9.84
CA GLY A 68 15.99 14.61 -9.21
C GLY A 68 14.97 14.73 -8.06
N ARG A 69 14.20 13.68 -7.76
CA ARG A 69 13.32 13.64 -6.57
C ARG A 69 14.09 13.27 -5.32
N ASN A 70 13.85 14.00 -4.24
CA ASN A 70 14.26 13.57 -2.91
C ASN A 70 13.27 12.54 -2.33
N TRP A 71 13.67 11.28 -2.27
CA TRP A 71 12.88 10.21 -1.67
C TRP A 71 13.41 9.85 -0.29
N ARG A 72 12.53 9.80 0.72
CA ARG A 72 12.86 9.39 2.08
C ARG A 72 12.12 8.10 2.43
N LEU A 73 12.82 6.96 2.41
CA LEU A 73 12.27 5.70 2.89
C LEU A 73 12.39 5.64 4.42
N ILE A 74 11.24 5.55 5.09
CA ILE A 74 11.12 5.44 6.54
C ILE A 74 10.84 3.98 6.87
N GLU A 75 11.81 3.37 7.55
CA GLU A 75 11.77 1.99 7.98
C GLU A 75 11.11 1.85 9.34
N VAL A 76 9.81 1.55 9.34
CA VAL A 76 9.04 1.29 10.55
C VAL A 76 9.22 -0.17 10.96
N ASN A 77 10.12 -0.42 11.90
CA ASN A 77 10.37 -1.75 12.46
C ASN A 77 9.66 -1.85 13.81
N VAL A 78 8.78 -2.84 13.95
CA VAL A 78 7.94 -3.04 15.14
C VAL A 78 8.36 -4.32 15.84
N SER A 79 8.61 -4.24 17.14
CA SER A 79 8.94 -5.41 17.97
C SER A 79 7.68 -6.13 18.46
N GLY A 80 7.84 -7.38 18.93
CA GLY A 80 6.73 -8.13 19.53
C GLY A 80 6.18 -7.49 20.79
N ALA A 81 7.08 -7.04 21.67
CA ALA A 81 6.71 -6.36 22.89
C ALA A 81 5.88 -5.10 22.60
N GLU A 82 6.28 -4.33 21.58
CA GLU A 82 5.58 -3.12 21.17
C GLU A 82 4.21 -3.41 20.52
N LEU A 83 4.11 -4.46 19.69
CA LEU A 83 2.82 -4.90 19.15
C LEU A 83 1.89 -5.37 20.27
N SER A 84 2.39 -6.19 21.20
CA SER A 84 1.61 -6.71 22.33
C SER A 84 1.12 -5.59 23.25
N SER A 85 1.95 -4.57 23.53
CA SER A 85 1.55 -3.43 24.37
C SER A 85 0.46 -2.58 23.72
N MET A 86 0.44 -2.49 22.39
CA MET A 86 -0.56 -1.70 21.65
C MET A 86 -1.79 -2.51 21.20
N LYS A 87 -1.78 -3.84 21.35
CA LYS A 87 -2.82 -4.74 20.81
C LYS A 87 -4.23 -4.32 21.22
N GLN A 88 -4.48 -4.23 22.53
CA GLN A 88 -5.81 -3.89 23.07
C GLN A 88 -6.28 -2.49 22.62
N TYR A 89 -5.34 -1.55 22.50
CA TYR A 89 -5.64 -0.19 22.03
C TYR A 89 -6.08 -0.21 20.56
N ILE A 90 -5.29 -0.85 19.68
CA ILE A 90 -5.59 -0.95 18.24
C ILE A 90 -6.90 -1.72 18.02
N GLU A 91 -7.15 -2.79 18.78
CA GLU A 91 -8.43 -3.51 18.74
C GLU A 91 -9.63 -2.63 19.12
N SER A 92 -9.45 -1.69 20.05
CA SER A 92 -10.49 -0.73 20.41
C SER A 92 -10.82 0.24 19.25
N LEU A 93 -9.81 0.64 18.48
CA LEU A 93 -9.94 1.55 17.34
C LEU A 93 -10.69 0.93 16.17
N ILE A 94 -10.65 -0.41 15.98
CA ILE A 94 -11.21 -1.08 14.80
C ILE A 94 -12.66 -1.59 14.97
N ARG A 95 -13.26 -1.43 16.15
CA ARG A 95 -14.66 -1.85 16.43
C ARG A 95 -15.69 -1.24 15.45
N PRO A 96 -16.63 -2.00 14.88
CA PRO A 96 -17.10 -3.30 15.34
C PRO A 96 -16.33 -4.48 14.74
N SER A 97 -15.32 -4.25 13.90
CA SER A 97 -14.48 -5.34 13.39
C SER A 97 -13.73 -6.00 14.53
N LYS A 98 -13.70 -7.33 14.53
CA LYS A 98 -13.07 -8.15 15.59
C LYS A 98 -12.24 -9.31 15.02
N SER A 99 -12.04 -9.35 13.70
CA SER A 99 -11.29 -10.45 13.11
C SER A 99 -9.79 -10.23 13.27
N SER A 100 -9.03 -11.31 13.47
CA SER A 100 -7.56 -11.26 13.49
C SER A 100 -7.00 -10.69 12.18
N MET A 101 -7.67 -10.90 11.05
CA MET A 101 -7.27 -10.28 9.78
C MET A 101 -7.41 -8.76 9.81
N ASP A 102 -8.52 -8.24 10.34
CA ASP A 102 -8.72 -6.80 10.48
C ASP A 102 -7.69 -6.19 11.43
N PHE A 103 -7.43 -6.85 12.56
CA PHE A 103 -6.38 -6.45 13.49
C PHE A 103 -5.00 -6.40 12.81
N ASN A 104 -4.63 -7.45 12.08
CA ASN A 104 -3.33 -7.53 11.42
C ASN A 104 -3.12 -6.41 10.39
N ILE A 105 -4.15 -6.08 9.61
CA ILE A 105 -4.07 -4.97 8.65
C ILE A 105 -4.01 -3.64 9.41
N ALA A 106 -4.89 -3.44 10.38
CA ALA A 106 -4.94 -2.22 11.18
C ALA A 106 -3.65 -1.93 11.93
N ALA A 107 -3.05 -2.92 12.58
CA ALA A 107 -1.81 -2.74 13.30
C ALA A 107 -0.66 -2.35 12.35
N ALA A 108 -0.56 -2.99 11.17
CA ALA A 108 0.42 -2.59 10.16
C ALA A 108 0.24 -1.13 9.72
N LEU A 109 -1.01 -0.70 9.49
CA LEU A 109 -1.33 0.67 9.11
C LEU A 109 -1.09 1.67 10.26
N TRP A 110 -1.44 1.30 11.49
CA TRP A 110 -1.28 2.13 12.69
C TRP A 110 0.19 2.45 12.93
N PHE A 111 1.03 1.41 12.97
CA PHE A 111 2.47 1.61 13.14
C PHE A 111 3.11 2.40 12.00
N ALA A 112 2.68 2.18 10.75
CA ALA A 112 3.14 2.98 9.61
C ALA A 112 2.75 4.46 9.76
N ALA A 113 1.49 4.72 10.14
CA ALA A 113 0.93 6.06 10.28
C ALA A 113 1.41 6.80 11.53
N ARG A 114 1.95 6.12 12.55
CA ARG A 114 2.62 6.77 13.67
C ARG A 114 3.81 7.65 13.23
N GLY A 115 4.41 7.32 12.08
CA GLY A 115 5.45 8.12 11.45
C GLY A 115 6.80 8.09 12.18
N ILE A 116 7.03 7.09 13.03
CA ILE A 116 8.30 6.84 13.71
C ILE A 116 8.99 5.67 13.00
N GLY A 117 10.24 5.84 12.60
CA GLY A 117 11.04 4.78 12.00
C GLY A 117 12.51 5.16 11.84
N MET A 118 13.25 4.40 11.07
CA MET A 118 14.65 4.68 10.74
C MET A 118 14.77 5.17 9.29
N VAL A 119 15.68 6.08 9.01
CA VAL A 119 16.00 6.52 7.64
C VAL A 119 17.47 6.25 7.37
N ASP A 120 17.75 5.67 6.21
CA ASP A 120 19.11 5.45 5.71
C ASP A 120 19.64 6.72 5.02
N LEU A 121 20.67 7.33 5.61
CA LEU A 121 21.36 8.49 5.04
C LEU A 121 22.56 8.08 4.17
N GLY A 122 22.80 6.78 3.97
CA GLY A 122 23.92 6.21 3.22
C GLY A 122 25.14 5.90 4.07
N THR A 123 25.34 6.64 5.18
CA THR A 123 26.41 6.39 6.16
C THR A 123 25.92 5.66 7.40
N GLU A 124 24.69 5.94 7.83
CA GLU A 124 24.08 5.38 9.02
C GLU A 124 22.55 5.38 8.92
N LEU A 125 21.93 4.52 9.74
CA LEU A 125 20.49 4.52 9.98
C LEU A 125 20.18 5.43 11.17
N VAL A 126 19.42 6.50 10.93
CA VAL A 126 19.05 7.46 11.96
C VAL A 126 17.58 7.34 12.35
N PRO A 127 17.22 7.50 13.64
CA PRO A 127 15.83 7.64 14.04
C PRO A 127 15.19 8.86 13.39
N PHE A 128 13.96 8.70 12.91
CA PHE A 128 13.22 9.75 12.22
C PHE A 128 11.77 9.80 12.69
N TYR A 129 11.28 11.02 12.88
CA TYR A 129 9.87 11.30 13.15
C TYR A 129 9.29 12.21 12.06
N SER A 130 8.31 11.67 11.35
CA SER A 130 7.61 12.37 10.28
C SER A 130 6.51 13.28 10.84
N LYS A 131 6.50 14.54 10.38
CA LYS A 131 5.46 15.53 10.72
C LYS A 131 4.34 15.64 9.69
N ILE A 132 4.40 14.87 8.60
CA ILE A 132 3.43 15.00 7.52
C ILE A 132 2.04 14.59 8.00
N ARG A 133 1.02 15.24 7.43
CA ARG A 133 -0.38 14.99 7.77
C ARG A 133 -1.13 14.24 6.67
N VAL A 134 -0.67 14.33 5.43
CA VAL A 134 -1.33 13.71 4.28
C VAL A 134 -0.58 12.45 3.86
N LEU A 135 -1.25 11.31 3.92
CA LEU A 135 -0.78 10.04 3.39
C LEU A 135 -1.52 9.69 2.10
N VAL A 136 -0.85 8.96 1.22
CA VAL A 136 -1.39 8.43 -0.02
C VAL A 136 -1.32 6.90 0.07
N SER A 137 -2.44 6.25 -0.25
CA SER A 137 -2.60 4.81 -0.12
C SER A 137 -3.00 4.16 -1.44
N GLY A 138 -2.49 2.95 -1.68
CA GLY A 138 -2.87 2.11 -2.82
C GLY A 138 -4.17 1.31 -2.62
N GLN A 139 -4.90 1.51 -1.53
CA GLN A 139 -6.19 0.84 -1.29
C GLN A 139 -7.19 1.16 -2.41
N GLY A 140 -8.05 0.19 -2.73
CA GLY A 140 -8.99 0.25 -3.85
C GLY A 140 -8.46 -0.37 -5.15
N ALA A 141 -7.13 -0.45 -5.32
CA ALA A 141 -6.55 -1.03 -6.53
C ALA A 141 -6.87 -2.53 -6.67
N ASP A 142 -6.89 -3.28 -5.57
CA ASP A 142 -7.17 -4.72 -5.64
C ASP A 142 -8.63 -4.99 -6.04
N GLU A 143 -9.57 -4.21 -5.52
CA GLU A 143 -11.00 -4.29 -5.81
C GLU A 143 -11.34 -3.89 -7.25
N LEU A 144 -10.69 -2.84 -7.77
CA LEU A 144 -10.94 -2.33 -9.12
C LEU A 144 -10.25 -3.15 -10.21
N PHE A 145 -9.01 -3.59 -9.97
CA PHE A 145 -8.14 -4.17 -11.01
C PHE A 145 -7.98 -5.69 -10.89
N ALA A 146 -8.90 -6.35 -10.19
CA ALA A 146 -8.89 -7.79 -9.95
C ALA A 146 -7.60 -8.34 -9.28
N GLY A 147 -7.11 -7.64 -8.26
CA GLY A 147 -5.82 -7.92 -7.61
C GLY A 147 -5.79 -9.01 -6.52
N TYR A 148 -6.93 -9.47 -6.01
CA TYR A 148 -6.96 -10.53 -5.02
C TYR A 148 -6.81 -11.93 -5.64
N SER A 149 -6.05 -12.81 -4.99
CA SER A 149 -5.90 -14.21 -5.42
C SER A 149 -7.23 -14.94 -5.61
N ARG A 150 -8.24 -14.60 -4.80
CA ARG A 150 -9.59 -15.18 -4.89
C ARG A 150 -10.33 -14.78 -6.17
N HIS A 151 -10.02 -13.64 -6.78
CA HIS A 151 -10.63 -13.25 -8.06
C HIS A 151 -10.27 -14.24 -9.15
N ARG A 152 -9.02 -14.68 -9.17
CA ARG A 152 -8.56 -15.73 -10.08
C ARG A 152 -9.26 -17.05 -9.80
N THR A 153 -9.41 -17.43 -8.53
CA THR A 153 -10.16 -18.63 -8.17
C THR A 153 -11.60 -18.56 -8.68
N VAL A 154 -12.29 -17.44 -8.47
CA VAL A 154 -13.66 -17.24 -8.96
C VAL A 154 -13.71 -17.32 -10.49
N PHE A 155 -12.79 -16.66 -11.20
CA PHE A 155 -12.72 -16.69 -12.66
C PHE A 155 -12.51 -18.11 -13.20
N LEU A 156 -11.54 -18.85 -12.67
CA LEU A 156 -11.23 -20.20 -13.14
C LEU A 156 -12.35 -21.21 -12.81
N SER A 157 -13.08 -21.00 -11.72
CA SER A 157 -14.16 -21.91 -11.30
C SER A 157 -15.52 -21.58 -11.91
N PHE A 158 -15.82 -20.30 -12.15
CA PHE A 158 -17.18 -19.83 -12.47
C PHE A 158 -17.24 -18.85 -13.66
N GLY A 159 -16.10 -18.55 -14.30
CA GLY A 159 -16.05 -17.73 -15.50
C GLY A 159 -16.09 -16.21 -15.25
N GLN A 160 -16.18 -15.46 -16.34
CA GLN A 160 -16.03 -14.00 -16.37
C GLN A 160 -17.20 -13.26 -15.71
N GLU A 161 -18.44 -13.74 -15.84
CA GLU A 161 -19.62 -13.11 -15.23
C GLU A 161 -19.53 -13.14 -13.70
N ALA A 162 -19.17 -14.30 -13.12
CA ALA A 162 -18.96 -14.45 -11.69
C ALA A 162 -17.81 -13.56 -11.18
N LEU A 163 -16.74 -13.40 -11.96
CA LEU A 163 -15.67 -12.45 -11.64
C LEU A 163 -16.20 -11.02 -11.60
N SER A 164 -16.94 -10.58 -12.62
CA SER A 164 -17.53 -9.23 -12.66
C SER A 164 -18.42 -8.96 -11.45
N GLU A 165 -19.27 -9.92 -11.07
CA GLU A 165 -20.11 -9.79 -9.87
C GLU A 165 -19.27 -9.74 -8.59
N CYS A 166 -18.23 -10.58 -8.49
CA CYS A 166 -17.31 -10.60 -7.36
C CYS A 166 -16.63 -9.23 -7.16
N LEU A 167 -16.06 -8.64 -8.23
CA LEU A 167 -15.44 -7.32 -8.20
C LEU A 167 -16.45 -6.23 -7.82
N ARG A 168 -17.65 -6.26 -8.40
CA ARG A 168 -18.73 -5.32 -8.04
C ARG A 168 -19.08 -5.40 -6.56
N ASN A 169 -19.24 -6.60 -6.03
CA ASN A 169 -19.56 -6.83 -4.62
C ASN A 169 -18.44 -6.35 -3.69
N ASP A 170 -17.18 -6.53 -4.08
CA ASP A 170 -16.04 -6.03 -3.31
C ASP A 170 -16.00 -4.51 -3.27
N PHE A 171 -16.18 -3.88 -4.44
CA PHE A 171 -16.20 -2.43 -4.55
C PHE A 171 -17.34 -1.82 -3.71
N LEU A 172 -18.56 -2.36 -3.82
CA LEU A 172 -19.72 -1.89 -3.02
C LEU A 172 -19.54 -2.05 -1.51
N ARG A 173 -18.64 -2.94 -1.07
CA ARG A 173 -18.38 -3.22 0.35
C ARG A 173 -17.09 -2.59 0.85
N ILE A 174 -16.31 -1.92 -0.01
CA ILE A 174 -14.97 -1.42 0.34
C ILE A 174 -15.00 -0.44 1.51
N TRP A 175 -16.03 0.41 1.57
CA TRP A 175 -16.22 1.38 2.65
C TRP A 175 -16.30 0.69 4.02
N ARG A 176 -17.01 -0.45 4.11
CA ARG A 176 -17.19 -1.19 5.36
C ARG A 176 -16.04 -2.16 5.64
N ARG A 177 -15.46 -2.77 4.60
CA ARG A 177 -14.45 -3.82 4.73
C ARG A 177 -13.04 -3.29 4.95
N ASN A 178 -12.71 -2.15 4.34
CA ASN A 178 -11.37 -1.57 4.37
C ASN A 178 -11.42 -0.15 4.95
N LEU A 179 -12.08 0.78 4.24
CA LEU A 179 -11.91 2.21 4.49
C LEU A 179 -12.33 2.64 5.90
N SER A 180 -13.44 2.13 6.43
CA SER A 180 -13.91 2.50 7.77
C SER A 180 -12.93 2.12 8.87
N ARG A 181 -12.29 0.94 8.79
CA ARG A 181 -11.24 0.52 9.74
C ARG A 181 -10.02 1.41 9.58
N ASP A 182 -9.59 1.59 8.35
CA ASP A 182 -8.36 2.29 8.03
C ASP A 182 -8.44 3.77 8.41
N ASP A 183 -9.58 4.43 8.19
CA ASP A 183 -9.86 5.82 8.56
C ASP A 183 -9.64 6.10 10.05
N ARG A 184 -10.17 5.25 10.92
CA ARG A 184 -10.00 5.38 12.38
C ARG A 184 -8.55 5.18 12.82
N ILE A 185 -7.84 4.26 12.16
CA ILE A 185 -6.43 3.99 12.42
C ILE A 185 -5.56 5.19 12.04
N PHE A 186 -5.83 5.83 10.90
CA PHE A 186 -5.07 7.00 10.48
C PHE A 186 -5.42 8.26 11.29
N SER A 187 -6.71 8.41 11.62
CA SER A 187 -7.21 9.54 12.42
C SER A 187 -6.63 9.56 13.84
N ASP A 188 -6.33 8.40 14.43
CA ASP A 188 -5.66 8.30 15.74
C ASP A 188 -4.30 9.01 15.78
N HIS A 189 -3.62 9.09 14.63
CA HIS A 189 -2.36 9.83 14.47
C HIS A 189 -2.53 11.24 13.90
N GLY A 190 -3.78 11.70 13.73
CA GLY A 190 -4.10 12.95 13.07
C GLY A 190 -3.54 13.00 11.64
N ARG A 191 -3.68 11.89 10.90
CA ARG A 191 -3.27 11.79 9.49
C ARG A 191 -4.48 11.57 8.61
N GLU A 192 -4.56 12.35 7.56
CA GLU A 192 -5.58 12.24 6.52
C GLU A 192 -5.02 11.41 5.36
N VAL A 193 -5.81 10.45 4.88
CA VAL A 193 -5.37 9.55 3.81
C VAL A 193 -6.15 9.81 2.54
N ARG A 194 -5.41 9.93 1.43
CA ARG A 194 -5.95 10.05 0.08
C ARG A 194 -5.84 8.70 -0.62
N PHE A 195 -6.87 8.34 -1.38
CA PHE A 195 -7.02 7.07 -2.08
C PHE A 195 -7.17 7.31 -3.58
N PRO A 196 -6.08 7.61 -4.33
CA PRO A 196 -6.20 8.02 -5.73
C PRO A 196 -6.89 7.00 -6.64
N TYR A 197 -6.80 5.69 -6.32
CA TYR A 197 -7.50 4.67 -7.08
C TYR A 197 -9.03 4.71 -6.90
N LEU A 198 -9.52 5.32 -5.82
CA LEU A 198 -10.95 5.48 -5.54
C LEU A 198 -11.49 6.85 -5.95
N ASP A 199 -10.68 7.64 -6.67
CA ASP A 199 -11.17 8.85 -7.34
C ASP A 199 -12.30 8.50 -8.31
N GLU A 200 -13.35 9.34 -8.34
CA GLU A 200 -14.57 9.05 -9.10
C GLU A 200 -14.32 8.91 -10.60
N GLU A 201 -13.40 9.71 -11.16
CA GLU A 201 -13.07 9.64 -12.59
C GLU A 201 -12.30 8.36 -12.91
N VAL A 202 -11.35 7.97 -12.04
CA VAL A 202 -10.63 6.70 -12.16
C VAL A 202 -11.61 5.53 -12.11
N VAL A 203 -12.46 5.49 -11.09
CA VAL A 203 -13.48 4.44 -10.94
C VAL A 203 -14.38 4.38 -12.18
N GLN A 204 -14.87 5.52 -12.65
CA GLN A 204 -15.76 5.59 -13.81
C GLN A 204 -15.09 5.03 -15.08
N VAL A 205 -13.82 5.38 -15.33
CA VAL A 205 -13.07 4.85 -16.47
C VAL A 205 -12.89 3.33 -16.36
N ILE A 206 -12.54 2.82 -15.18
CA ILE A 206 -12.34 1.38 -14.99
C ILE A 206 -13.66 0.61 -15.15
N LEU A 207 -14.75 1.08 -14.55
CA LEU A 207 -16.05 0.40 -14.64
C LEU A 207 -16.66 0.41 -16.05
N ARG A 208 -16.29 1.38 -16.90
CA ARG A 208 -16.69 1.45 -18.31
C ARG A 208 -15.79 0.65 -19.24
N SER A 209 -14.61 0.25 -18.78
CA SER A 209 -13.64 -0.46 -19.60
C SER A 209 -13.98 -1.95 -19.69
N PRO A 210 -13.71 -2.61 -20.84
CA PRO A 210 -13.86 -4.06 -20.94
C PRO A 210 -12.95 -4.79 -19.94
N LEU A 211 -13.49 -5.81 -19.27
CA LEU A 211 -12.79 -6.49 -18.18
C LEU A 211 -11.47 -7.15 -18.64
N ASP A 212 -11.39 -7.64 -19.86
CA ASP A 212 -10.18 -8.24 -20.47
C ASP A 212 -9.02 -7.24 -20.67
N LYS A 213 -9.34 -5.93 -20.67
CA LYS A 213 -8.34 -4.85 -20.65
C LYS A 213 -7.87 -4.56 -19.23
N ILE A 214 -8.75 -4.71 -18.25
CA ILE A 214 -8.44 -4.48 -16.83
C ILE A 214 -7.63 -5.64 -16.24
N ALA A 215 -8.04 -6.87 -16.52
CA ALA A 215 -7.40 -8.09 -16.04
C ALA A 215 -7.67 -9.27 -16.98
N ASP A 216 -6.67 -10.14 -17.12
CA ASP A 216 -6.78 -11.41 -17.82
C ASP A 216 -6.35 -12.55 -16.88
N LEU A 217 -7.29 -13.07 -16.10
CA LEU A 217 -7.00 -14.07 -15.08
C LEU A 217 -6.81 -15.49 -15.65
N SER A 218 -6.71 -15.64 -16.97
CA SER A 218 -6.23 -16.88 -17.62
C SER A 218 -4.70 -16.96 -17.64
N LEU A 219 -4.02 -15.81 -17.76
CA LEU A 219 -2.55 -15.70 -17.77
C LEU A 219 -1.95 -15.94 -16.38
N GLU A 220 -0.64 -16.10 -16.26
CA GLU A 220 0.01 -16.34 -14.97
C GLU A 220 -0.17 -15.20 -13.94
N LYS A 221 0.06 -15.52 -12.67
CA LYS A 221 0.10 -14.53 -11.58
C LYS A 221 1.28 -13.58 -11.80
N GLY A 222 1.06 -12.28 -11.63
CA GLY A 222 2.07 -11.27 -11.94
C GLY A 222 2.00 -10.74 -13.37
N VAL A 223 1.11 -11.29 -14.20
CA VAL A 223 0.89 -10.87 -15.59
C VAL A 223 -0.57 -10.46 -15.79
N GLY A 224 -1.49 -11.39 -15.51
CA GLY A 224 -2.91 -11.24 -15.79
C GLY A 224 -3.71 -10.42 -14.79
N ASP A 225 -3.36 -10.51 -13.50
CA ASP A 225 -3.97 -9.69 -12.45
C ASP A 225 -3.49 -8.24 -12.56
N LYS A 226 -4.40 -7.27 -12.42
CA LYS A 226 -4.10 -5.85 -12.58
C LYS A 226 -3.39 -5.50 -13.89
N LYS A 227 -3.74 -6.20 -14.98
CA LYS A 227 -3.08 -6.11 -16.29
C LYS A 227 -2.85 -4.67 -16.73
N CYS A 228 -3.89 -3.83 -16.76
CA CYS A 228 -3.73 -2.44 -17.19
C CYS A 228 -2.80 -1.63 -16.27
N LEU A 229 -2.78 -1.91 -14.96
CA LEU A 229 -1.89 -1.23 -14.02
C LEU A 229 -0.43 -1.68 -14.18
N ARG A 230 -0.21 -2.95 -14.57
CA ARG A 230 1.11 -3.47 -14.94
C ARG A 230 1.63 -2.87 -16.24
N GLU A 231 0.76 -2.75 -17.24
CA GLU A 231 1.05 -2.05 -18.50
C GLU A 231 1.38 -0.57 -18.23
N LEU A 232 0.62 0.10 -17.34
CA LEU A 232 0.93 1.46 -16.90
C LEU A 232 2.29 1.54 -16.20
N ALA A 233 2.60 0.60 -15.29
CA ALA A 233 3.91 0.57 -14.64
C ALA A 233 5.05 0.44 -15.65
N LEU A 234 4.91 -0.42 -16.67
CA LEU A 234 5.87 -0.52 -17.77
C LEU A 234 6.01 0.79 -18.54
N HIS A 235 4.90 1.44 -18.88
CA HIS A 235 4.90 2.74 -19.55
C HIS A 235 5.54 3.85 -18.71
N LEU A 236 5.45 3.74 -17.38
CA LEU A 236 6.11 4.62 -16.43
C LEU A 236 7.60 4.29 -16.19
N GLY A 237 8.15 3.28 -16.87
CA GLY A 237 9.55 2.88 -16.73
C GLY A 237 9.85 1.97 -15.53
N LEU A 238 8.84 1.28 -14.98
CA LEU A 238 8.96 0.41 -13.80
C LEU A 238 8.86 -1.10 -14.16
N PRO A 239 9.77 -1.67 -14.96
CA PRO A 239 9.67 -3.07 -15.40
C PRO A 239 9.82 -4.09 -14.27
N GLY A 240 10.65 -3.79 -13.27
CA GLY A 240 10.84 -4.65 -12.10
C GLY A 240 9.59 -4.70 -11.24
N THR A 241 8.95 -3.56 -11.01
CA THR A 241 7.70 -3.49 -10.24
C THR A 241 6.51 -4.05 -11.03
N GLY A 242 6.43 -3.82 -12.34
CA GLY A 242 5.34 -4.29 -13.21
C GLY A 242 5.13 -5.81 -13.20
N THR A 243 6.17 -6.58 -12.88
CA THR A 243 6.13 -8.06 -12.83
C THR A 243 5.94 -8.62 -11.42
N LYS A 244 5.93 -7.79 -10.37
CA LYS A 244 5.80 -8.26 -8.98
C LYS A 244 4.42 -8.87 -8.73
N VAL A 245 4.42 -10.08 -8.16
CA VAL A 245 3.20 -10.75 -7.72
C VAL A 245 2.69 -10.09 -6.43
N LYS A 246 1.39 -9.81 -6.37
CA LYS A 246 0.72 -9.21 -5.21
C LYS A 246 0.93 -10.05 -3.95
N ARG A 247 1.22 -9.37 -2.84
CA ARG A 247 1.20 -9.94 -1.49
C ARG A 247 0.40 -9.02 -0.57
N ALA A 248 -0.54 -9.58 0.18
CA ALA A 248 -1.35 -8.78 1.09
C ALA A 248 -0.53 -8.41 2.34
N ILE A 249 -0.75 -7.21 2.88
CA ILE A 249 0.08 -6.61 3.94
C ILE A 249 0.20 -7.50 5.18
N GLN A 250 -0.86 -8.21 5.58
CA GLN A 250 -0.84 -9.12 6.73
C GLN A 250 0.13 -10.29 6.57
N PHE A 251 0.45 -10.68 5.33
CA PHE A 251 1.45 -11.71 5.02
C PHE A 251 2.80 -11.09 4.69
N GLY A 252 2.78 -9.97 3.97
CA GLY A 252 3.95 -9.28 3.46
C GLY A 252 4.80 -8.62 4.55
N SER A 253 4.18 -8.03 5.57
CA SER A 253 4.84 -7.40 6.72
C SER A 253 5.31 -8.41 7.79
N ARG A 254 4.85 -9.68 7.67
CA ARG A 254 4.97 -10.79 8.63
C ARG A 254 4.19 -10.65 9.94
N ILE A 255 3.26 -9.69 10.04
CA ILE A 255 2.46 -9.52 11.27
C ILE A 255 1.64 -10.76 11.64
N ARG A 256 1.02 -11.48 10.68
CA ARG A 256 0.23 -12.69 10.99
C ARG A 256 1.04 -13.75 11.73
N ARG A 257 2.31 -13.92 11.34
CA ARG A 257 3.23 -14.87 12.01
C ARG A 257 3.56 -14.39 13.41
N PHE A 258 3.74 -13.08 13.57
CA PHE A 258 3.99 -12.44 14.86
C PHE A 258 2.81 -12.57 15.82
N GLU A 259 1.58 -12.36 15.35
CA GLU A 259 0.37 -12.58 16.15
C GLU A 259 0.25 -14.05 16.61
N THR A 260 0.60 -15.02 15.76
CA THR A 260 0.54 -16.45 16.17
C THR A 260 1.59 -16.80 17.23
N GLN A 261 2.70 -16.06 17.30
CA GLN A 261 3.82 -16.33 18.20
C GLN A 261 3.74 -15.54 19.52
N TYR A 262 3.09 -14.38 19.52
CA TYR A 262 3.05 -13.43 20.65
C TYR A 262 1.64 -12.93 21.00
N GLY A 263 0.61 -13.44 20.33
CA GLY A 263 -0.78 -12.99 20.44
C GLY A 263 -1.63 -13.78 21.43
#